data_AF-D4JDA2-F1
#
_entry.id   AF-D4JDA2-F1
#
_cell.length_a   1.000
_cell.length_b   1.000
_cell.length_c   1.000
_cell.angle_alpha   90.00
_cell.angle_beta   90.00
_cell.angle_gamma   90.00
#
_symmetry.space_group_name_H-M   'P 1'
#
loop_
_entity.id
_entity.type
_entity.pdbx_description
1 polymer ?
#
loop_
_entity_poly.entity_id
_entity_poly.type
_entity_poly.pdbx_seq_one_letter_code
_entity_poly.pdbx_strand_id
1 'polypeptide(L)' 'MELSVHDFIVRRRLTEVKSLLLENRLTIEEIAQNCRFKSDIALYKTFKRIYSITPGQFKKMNTMKIEEQ' A
#
# COMPACT_ATOMS: atom_id res chain seq x y z
N MET A 1 -4.79 15.79 -17.59
CA MET A 1 -4.56 16.10 -16.16
C MET A 1 -3.09 15.82 -15.90
N GLU A 2 -2.28 16.86 -15.73
CA GLU A 2 -0.85 16.69 -15.43
C GLU A 2 -0.67 16.09 -14.02
N LEU A 3 0.25 15.14 -13.89
CA LEU A 3 0.61 14.58 -12.60
C LEU A 3 1.52 15.58 -11.88
N SER A 4 1.14 16.00 -10.67
CA SER A 4 2.05 16.78 -9.84
C SER A 4 3.24 15.92 -9.39
N VAL A 5 4.36 16.56 -9.08
CA VAL A 5 5.53 15.90 -8.47
C VAL A 5 5.13 15.14 -7.19
N HIS A 6 4.22 15.73 -6.40
CA HIS A 6 3.66 15.09 -5.22
C HIS A 6 2.94 13.79 -5.56
N ASP A 7 2.09 13.78 -6.59
CA ASP A 7 1.35 12.58 -7.01
C ASP A 7 2.29 11.48 -7.52
N PHE A 8 3.36 11.86 -8.23
CA PHE A 8 4.39 10.92 -8.66
C PHE A 8 5.07 10.25 -7.46
N ILE A 9 5.50 11.03 -6.46
CA ILE A 9 6.14 10.52 -5.24
C ILE A 9 5.19 9.59 -4.50
N VAL A 10 3.92 9.97 -4.35
CA VAL A 10 2.91 9.13 -3.69
C VAL A 10 2.73 7.81 -4.43
N ARG A 11 2.65 7.82 -5.76
CA ARG A 11 2.52 6.58 -6.56
C ARG A 11 3.75 5.68 -6.44
N ARG A 12 4.96 6.26 -6.39
CA ARG A 12 6.20 5.50 -6.15
C ARG A 12 6.19 4.83 -4.78
N ARG A 13 5.85 5.55 -3.71
CA ARG A 13 5.68 4.96 -2.36
C ARG A 13 4.63 3.85 -2.34
N LEU A 14 3.51 4.05 -3.02
CA LEU A 14 2.45 3.04 -3.11
C LEU A 14 2.86 1.77 -3.88
N THR A 15 3.82 1.86 -4.79
CA THR A 15 4.38 0.70 -5.49
C THR A 15 5.18 -0.17 -4.52
N GLU A 16 5.96 0.46 -3.65
CA GLU A 16 6.72 -0.21 -2.58
C GLU A 16 5.78 -0.84 -1.55
N VAL A 17 4.75 -0.09 -1.10
CA VAL A 17 3.70 -0.61 -0.20
C VAL A 17 3.09 -1.91 -0.74
N LYS A 18 2.73 -1.95 -2.03
CA LYS A 18 2.15 -3.16 -2.63
C LYS A 18 3.09 -4.36 -2.53
N SER A 19 4.39 -4.15 -2.75
CA SER A 19 5.39 -5.21 -2.67
C SER A 19 5.50 -5.76 -1.24
N LEU A 20 5.60 -4.86 -0.25
CA LEU A 20 5.66 -5.24 1.16
C LEU A 20 4.38 -5.91 1.68
N LEU A 21 3.21 -5.54 1.16
CA LEU A 21 1.95 -6.21 1.50
C LEU A 21 1.92 -7.67 1.03
N LEU A 22 2.64 -8.01 -0.06
CA LEU A 22 2.74 -9.37 -0.59
C LEU A 22 3.72 -10.24 0.19
N GLU A 23 4.78 -9.65 0.75
CA GLU A 23 5.78 -10.38 1.55
C GLU A 23 5.21 -10.93 2.88
N ASN A 24 4.04 -10.45 3.32
CA ASN A 24 3.29 -10.89 4.51
C ASN A 24 4.06 -10.92 5.84
N ARG A 25 5.19 -10.23 5.95
CA ARG A 25 6.03 -10.20 7.17
C ARG A 25 5.80 -8.98 8.05
N LEU A 26 5.23 -7.92 7.49
CA LEU A 26 5.06 -6.63 8.14
C LEU A 26 3.59 -6.33 8.43
N THR A 27 3.37 -5.63 9.54
CA THR A 27 2.12 -4.97 9.89
C THR A 27 1.90 -3.75 9.00
N ILE A 28 0.65 -3.24 8.93
CA ILE A 28 0.34 -2.05 8.14
C ILE A 28 1.07 -0.80 8.67
N GLU A 29 1.28 -0.73 9.99
CA GLU A 29 2.02 0.35 10.63
C GLU A 29 3.50 0.33 10.23
N GLU A 30 4.16 -0.83 10.30
CA GLU A 30 5.55 -0.97 9.86
C GLU A 30 5.71 -0.65 8.37
N ILE A 31 4.78 -1.06 7.52
CA ILE A 31 4.78 -0.73 6.10
C ILE A 31 4.64 0.79 5.91
N ALA A 32 3.76 1.45 6.67
CA ALA A 32 3.59 2.90 6.61
C ALA A 32 4.89 3.63 6.96
N GLN A 33 5.58 3.22 8.04
CA GLN A 33 6.86 3.79 8.44
C GLN A 33 7.95 3.57 7.37
N ASN A 34 8.11 2.35 6.87
CA ASN A 34 9.08 2.02 5.82
C ASN A 34 8.85 2.84 4.54
N CYS A 35 7.59 3.03 4.17
CA CYS A 35 7.20 3.78 2.96
C CYS A 35 7.06 5.30 3.18
N ARG A 36 7.58 5.83 4.31
CA ARG A 36 7.58 7.26 4.68
C ARG A 36 6.19 7.89 4.72
N PHE A 37 5.19 7.16 5.20
CA PHE A 37 3.88 7.72 5.59
C PHE A 37 3.93 8.16 7.05
N LYS A 38 3.22 9.25 7.36
CA LYS A 38 3.18 9.79 8.74
C LYS A 38 2.51 8.85 9.73
N SER A 39 1.63 7.98 9.25
CA SER A 39 0.93 6.95 10.02
C SER A 39 0.31 5.90 9.10
N ASP A 40 -0.10 4.78 9.68
CA ASP A 40 -0.96 3.78 9.06
C ASP A 40 -2.28 4.38 8.53
N ILE A 41 -2.88 5.35 9.23
CA ILE A 41 -4.09 6.06 8.79
C ILE A 41 -3.81 6.88 7.51
N ALA A 42 -2.65 7.56 7.44
CA ALA A 42 -2.25 8.31 6.25
C ALA A 42 -2.04 7.39 5.05
N LEU A 43 -1.41 6.23 5.28
CA LEU A 43 -1.28 5.18 4.28
C LEU A 43 -2.65 4.67 3.83
N TYR A 44 -3.52 4.30 4.78
CA TYR A 44 -4.87 3.80 4.53
C TYR A 44 -5.66 4.74 3.61
N LYS A 45 -5.74 6.03 3.97
CA LYS A 45 -6.49 7.04 3.21
C LYS A 45 -5.93 7.20 1.80
N THR A 46 -4.60 7.23 1.69
CA THR A 46 -3.92 7.43 0.40
C THR A 46 -4.10 6.23 -0.52
N PHE A 47 -3.93 5.01 0.01
CA PHE A 47 -4.09 3.77 -0.73
C PHE A 47 -5.54 3.58 -1.20
N LYS A 48 -6.51 3.79 -0.30
CA LYS A 48 -7.94 3.72 -0.65
C LYS A 48 -8.34 4.74 -1.70
N ARG A 49 -7.82 5.97 -1.62
CA ARG A 49 -8.10 7.01 -2.61
C ARG A 49 -7.58 6.65 -4.01
N ILE A 50 -6.42 5.99 -4.10
CA ILE A 50 -5.74 5.71 -5.38
C ILE A 50 -6.16 4.38 -6.00
N TYR A 51 -6.41 3.35 -5.17
CA TYR A 51 -6.73 2.00 -5.63
C TYR A 51 -8.16 1.55 -5.34
N SER A 52 -8.97 2.39 -4.69
CA SER A 52 -10.36 2.10 -4.34
C SER A 52 -10.57 0.90 -3.39
N ILE A 53 -9.49 0.35 -2.83
CA ILE A 53 -9.49 -0.74 -1.84
C ILE A 53 -8.53 -0.39 -0.69
N THR A 54 -8.67 -1.04 0.46
CA THR A 54 -7.77 -0.81 1.60
C THR A 54 -6.50 -1.67 1.48
N PRO A 55 -5.38 -1.29 2.13
CA PRO A 55 -4.17 -2.11 2.20
C PRO A 55 -4.44 -3.52 2.74
N GLY A 56 -5.31 -3.64 3.77
CA GLY A 56 -5.70 -4.92 4.36
C GLY A 56 -6.53 -5.79 3.40
N GLN A 57 -7.43 -5.19 2.62
CA GLN A 57 -8.16 -5.91 1.56
C GLN A 57 -7.19 -6.42 0.49
N PHE A 58 -6.27 -5.58 0.02
CA PHE A 58 -5.25 -5.98 -0.95
C PHE A 58 -4.40 -7.14 -0.43
N LYS A 59 -3.91 -7.06 0.83
CA LYS A 59 -3.15 -8.12 1.48
C LYS A 59 -3.93 -9.43 1.50
N LYS A 60 -5.17 -9.41 2.02
CA LYS A 60 -6.06 -10.58 2.10
C LYS A 60 -6.33 -11.24 0.74
N MET A 61 -6.60 -10.44 -0.28
CA MET A 61 -6.88 -10.94 -1.64
C MET A 61 -5.69 -11.67 -2.27
N ASN A 62 -4.45 -11.29 -1.92
CA ASN A 62 -3.26 -11.91 -2.48
C ASN A 62 -2.74 -13.06 -1.64
N THR A 63 -2.97 -13.08 -0.33
CA THR A 63 -2.69 -14.27 0.50
C THR A 63 -3.50 -15.47 0.04
N MET A 64 -4.80 -15.30 -0.27
CA MET A 64 -5.64 -16.41 -0.75
C MET A 64 -5.21 -16.95 -2.11
N LYS A 65 -4.64 -16.10 -2.99
CA LYS A 65 -4.17 -16.53 -4.31
C LYS A 65 -2.87 -17.35 -4.27
N ILE A 66 -2.08 -17.24 -3.20
CA ILE A 66 -0.85 -18.02 -3.04
C ILE A 66 -1.16 -19.46 -2.57
N GLU A 67 -2.29 -19.68 -1.89
CA GLU A 67 -2.69 -21.01 -1.41
C GLU A 67 -3.35 -21.88 -2.50
N GLU A 68 -3.74 -21.29 -3.64
CA GLU A 68 -4.35 -21.96 -4.79
C GLU A 68 -3.36 -22.27 -5.93
N GLN A 69 -2.05 -22.07 -5.71
CA GLN A 69 -0.96 -22.43 -6.63
C GLN A 69 -0.01 -23.44 -6.01
#